data_AF-A0A822H332-F1
#
_entry.id   AF-A0A822H332-F1
#
_cell.length_a   1.000
_cell.length_b   1.000
_cell.length_c   1.000
_cell.angle_alpha   90.00
_cell.angle_beta   90.00
_cell.angle_gamma   90.00
#
_symmetry.space_group_name_H-M   'P 1'
#
loop_
_entity.id
_entity.type
_entity.pdbx_description
1 polymer ?
#
loop_
_entity_poly.entity_id
_entity_poly.type
_entity_poly.pdbx_seq_one_letter_code
_entity_poly.pdbx_strand_id
1 'polypeptide(L)'
;VRKFRIGDHVGVGCMVDSCLHCNSCKKNFEQHCPDIAFTYSSTELDKVTPTYGGYSNFITVKEHFVCKVPKNLPLDAAAPLLCAGITTYSPLRQHNVGKNTRMGVIGLG
;
A
#
# COMPACT_ATOMS: atom_id res chain seq x y z
N VAL A 1 11.51 7.79 -11.70
CA VAL A 1 10.34 7.11 -12.32
C VAL A 1 10.78 6.28 -13.51
N ARG A 2 10.83 4.96 -13.36
CA ARG A 2 11.11 3.99 -14.43
C ARG A 2 9.99 2.95 -14.58
N LYS A 3 9.17 2.75 -13.55
CA LYS A 3 8.12 1.71 -13.52
C LYS A 3 6.82 2.11 -14.22
N PHE A 4 6.56 3.41 -14.40
CA PHE A 4 5.27 3.98 -14.83
C PHE A 4 5.44 4.97 -15.97
N ARG A 5 4.34 5.21 -16.70
CA ARG A 5 4.23 6.24 -17.75
C ARG A 5 2.95 7.05 -17.55
N ILE A 6 2.91 8.25 -18.13
CA ILE A 6 1.70 9.08 -18.16
C ILE A 6 0.55 8.28 -18.80
N GLY A 7 -0.62 8.29 -18.15
CA GLY A 7 -1.81 7.54 -18.57
C GLY A 7 -1.94 6.15 -17.97
N ASP A 8 -0.95 5.65 -17.21
CA ASP A 8 -1.10 4.39 -16.47
C ASP A 8 -2.12 4.54 -15.33
N HIS A 9 -2.99 3.53 -15.17
CA HIS A 9 -3.78 3.37 -13.96
C HIS A 9 -2.89 2.88 -12.81
N VAL A 10 -2.88 3.64 -11.72
CA VAL A 10 -2.05 3.37 -10.56
C VAL A 10 -2.82 3.50 -9.26
N GLY A 11 -2.34 2.83 -8.22
CA GLY A 11 -2.89 2.86 -6.88
C GLY A 11 -1.82 3.21 -5.86
N VAL A 12 -2.22 3.91 -4.80
CA VAL A 12 -1.38 4.23 -3.64
C VAL A 12 -2.08 3.64 -2.42
N GLY A 13 -1.34 2.87 -1.62
CA GLY A 13 -1.84 2.28 -0.38
C GLY A 13 -1.71 3.22 0.81
N CYS A 14 -1.45 2.63 1.97
CA CYS A 14 -1.35 3.37 3.24
C CYS A 14 0.02 4.03 3.49
N MET A 15 0.97 3.88 2.56
CA MET A 15 2.36 4.35 2.71
C MET A 15 2.78 5.14 1.48
N VAL A 16 3.60 6.17 1.68
CA VAL A 16 4.12 7.02 0.60
C VAL A 16 5.65 7.08 0.54
N ASP A 17 6.33 6.77 1.65
CA ASP A 17 7.79 6.63 1.70
C ASP A 17 8.26 5.73 2.87
N SER A 18 9.51 5.30 2.83
CA SER A 18 10.24 4.69 3.95
C SER A 18 11.75 4.92 3.81
N CYS A 19 12.57 4.56 4.82
CA CYS A 19 14.03 4.71 4.70
C CYS A 19 14.69 3.88 3.59
N LEU A 20 14.03 2.83 3.07
CA LEU A 20 14.50 1.94 2.00
C LEU A 20 15.82 1.17 2.25
N HIS A 21 16.49 1.35 3.38
CA HIS A 21 17.79 0.71 3.66
C HIS A 21 17.80 -0.23 4.88
N CYS A 22 16.77 -0.19 5.73
CA CYS A 22 16.69 -1.06 6.91
C CYS A 22 16.38 -2.52 6.52
N ASN A 23 16.53 -3.44 7.48
CA ASN A 23 16.30 -4.87 7.24
C ASN A 23 14.88 -5.18 6.75
N SER A 24 13.86 -4.49 7.27
CA SER A 24 12.47 -4.66 6.83
C SER A 24 12.30 -4.21 5.38
N CYS A 25 12.79 -3.03 5.02
CA CYS A 25 12.73 -2.51 3.65
C CYS A 25 13.46 -3.42 2.65
N LYS A 26 14.66 -3.91 3.01
CA LYS A 26 15.42 -4.85 2.16
C LYS A 26 14.70 -6.17 1.90
N LYS A 27 13.73 -6.53 2.76
CA LYS A 27 12.90 -7.73 2.63
C LYS A 27 11.52 -7.44 2.03
N ASN A 28 11.27 -6.22 1.53
CA ASN A 28 9.95 -5.75 1.06
C ASN A 28 8.87 -5.78 2.15
N PHE A 29 9.27 -5.44 3.37
CA PHE A 29 8.40 -5.22 4.54
C PHE A 29 8.46 -3.77 4.99
N GLU A 30 8.26 -2.83 4.07
CA GLU A 30 8.31 -1.38 4.34
C GLU A 30 7.31 -0.96 5.42
N GLN A 31 6.19 -1.67 5.56
CA GLN A 31 5.21 -1.49 6.64
C GLN A 31 5.75 -1.78 8.04
N HIS A 32 6.93 -2.40 8.15
CA HIS A 32 7.66 -2.64 9.39
C HIS A 32 8.92 -1.78 9.48
N CYS A 33 9.03 -0.73 8.66
CA CYS A 33 10.09 0.24 8.77
C CYS A 33 9.84 1.17 9.98
N PRO A 34 10.84 1.43 10.84
CA PRO A 34 10.69 2.44 11.90
C PRO A 34 10.54 3.86 11.35
N ASP A 35 11.08 4.12 10.16
CA ASP A 35 10.97 5.38 9.43
C ASP A 35 10.05 5.22 8.23
N ILE A 36 8.76 5.02 8.53
CA ILE A 36 7.68 4.96 7.55
C ILE A 36 6.95 6.31 7.47
N ALA A 37 6.57 6.73 6.26
CA ALA A 37 5.67 7.85 6.04
C ALA A 37 4.31 7.32 5.58
N PHE A 38 3.27 7.57 6.38
CA PHE A 38 1.90 7.17 6.05
C PHE A 38 1.23 8.19 5.13
N THR A 39 0.27 7.73 4.33
CA THR A 39 -0.40 8.53 3.29
C THR A 39 -1.10 9.79 3.81
N TYR A 40 -1.50 9.84 5.08
CA TYR A 40 -2.08 11.03 5.70
C TYR A 40 -1.87 11.05 7.22
N SER A 41 -2.11 12.21 7.84
CA SER A 41 -2.01 12.40 9.32
C SER A 41 -0.65 11.95 9.88
N SER A 42 0.38 12.10 9.07
CA SER A 42 1.76 11.76 9.37
C SER A 42 2.65 12.87 8.83
N THR A 43 3.95 12.63 8.81
CA THR A 43 4.92 13.49 8.16
C THR A 43 5.65 12.71 7.06
N GLU A 44 6.17 13.41 6.06
CA GLU A 44 7.16 12.86 5.16
C GLU A 44 8.44 12.48 5.92
N LEU A 45 9.43 11.90 5.24
CA LEU A 45 10.67 11.47 5.91
C LEU A 45 11.52 12.62 6.46
N ASP A 46 11.27 13.85 6.02
CA ASP A 46 11.85 15.07 6.62
C ASP A 46 11.34 15.34 8.05
N LYS A 47 10.30 14.61 8.49
CA LYS A 47 9.62 14.71 9.79
C LYS A 47 8.97 16.08 10.05
N VAL A 48 8.82 16.92 9.03
CA VAL A 48 8.29 18.28 9.13
C VAL A 48 7.09 18.47 8.22
N THR A 49 7.18 18.02 6.98
CA THR A 49 6.13 18.21 5.97
C THR A 49 4.96 17.25 6.24
N PRO A 50 3.73 17.75 6.51
CA PRO A 50 2.59 16.87 6.75
C PRO A 50 2.16 16.13 5.49
N THR A 51 1.72 14.87 5.65
CA THR A 51 1.12 14.12 4.55
C THR A 51 -0.39 14.33 4.49
N TYR A 52 -0.91 14.54 3.26
CA TYR A 52 -2.32 14.67 2.95
C TYR A 52 -2.77 13.56 2.00
N GLY A 53 -3.89 12.92 2.32
CA GLY A 53 -4.33 11.69 1.67
C GLY A 53 -5.17 11.87 0.41
N GLY A 54 -5.78 10.76 -0.02
CA GLY A 54 -6.53 10.66 -1.27
C GLY A 54 -7.89 11.36 -1.31
N TYR A 55 -8.32 12.05 -0.25
CA TYR A 55 -9.52 12.90 -0.28
C TYR A 55 -9.14 14.28 -0.85
N SER A 56 -8.55 14.24 -2.04
CA SER A 56 -7.93 15.35 -2.75
C SER A 56 -7.94 15.01 -4.25
N ASN A 57 -7.75 16.01 -5.11
CA ASN A 57 -7.72 15.79 -6.56
C ASN A 57 -6.39 15.19 -7.04
N PHE A 58 -5.30 15.43 -6.31
CA PHE A 58 -3.94 15.04 -6.70
C PHE A 58 -3.09 14.68 -5.48
N ILE A 59 -2.21 13.70 -5.67
CA ILE A 59 -1.19 13.31 -4.69
C ILE A 59 0.13 13.01 -5.41
N THR A 60 1.25 13.36 -4.78
CA THR A 60 2.60 13.03 -5.27
C THR A 60 3.20 11.95 -4.37
N VAL A 61 3.65 10.84 -4.95
CA VAL A 61 4.14 9.68 -4.20
C VAL A 61 5.40 9.12 -4.86
N LYS A 62 6.32 8.61 -4.03
CA LYS A 62 7.55 7.98 -4.51
C LYS A 62 7.23 6.70 -5.28
N GLU A 63 7.87 6.53 -6.44
CA GLU A 63 7.52 5.45 -7.40
C GLU A 63 7.59 4.03 -6.81
N HIS A 64 8.30 3.83 -5.70
CA HIS A 64 8.38 2.54 -5.01
C HIS A 64 7.08 2.13 -4.31
N PHE A 65 6.29 3.12 -3.87
CA PHE A 65 5.04 2.94 -3.12
C PHE A 65 3.79 3.02 -3.99
N VAL A 66 3.97 3.12 -5.30
CA VAL A 66 2.90 3.14 -6.30
C VAL A 66 2.74 1.72 -6.85
N CYS A 67 1.51 1.25 -6.93
CA CYS A 67 1.13 -0.04 -7.51
C CYS A 67 0.51 0.13 -8.89
N LYS A 68 0.81 -0.76 -9.84
CA LYS A 68 0.07 -0.81 -11.11
C LYS A 68 -1.32 -1.40 -10.88
N VAL A 69 -2.33 -0.77 -11.45
CA VAL A 69 -3.69 -1.32 -11.46
C VAL A 69 -3.91 -2.00 -12.81
N PRO A 70 -4.31 -3.30 -12.84
CA PRO A 70 -4.62 -3.99 -14.08
C PRO A 70 -5.72 -3.27 -14.89
N LYS A 71 -5.55 -3.18 -16.22
CA LYS A 71 -6.51 -2.46 -17.09
C LYS A 71 -7.92 -3.06 -17.08
N ASN A 72 -8.04 -4.34 -16.75
CA ASN A 72 -9.31 -5.07 -16.66
C ASN A 72 -9.96 -5.00 -15.27
N LEU A 73 -9.36 -4.28 -14.31
CA LEU A 73 -9.93 -4.07 -12.98
C LEU A 73 -10.53 -2.65 -12.91
N PRO A 74 -11.85 -2.52 -12.65
CA PRO A 74 -12.47 -1.23 -12.41
C PRO A 74 -11.78 -0.47 -11.27
N LEU A 75 -11.57 0.85 -11.43
CA LEU A 75 -10.78 1.65 -10.48
C LEU A 75 -11.44 1.79 -9.12
N ASP A 76 -12.76 1.91 -9.09
CA ASP A 76 -13.60 1.89 -7.90
C ASP A 76 -13.46 0.58 -7.12
N ALA A 77 -13.43 -0.56 -7.82
CA ALA A 77 -13.18 -1.87 -7.22
C ALA A 77 -11.71 -2.06 -6.78
N ALA A 78 -10.75 -1.42 -7.45
CA ALA A 78 -9.34 -1.49 -7.12
C ALA A 78 -8.99 -0.73 -5.83
N ALA A 79 -9.64 0.41 -5.59
CA ALA A 79 -9.37 1.29 -4.45
C ALA A 79 -9.36 0.58 -3.08
N PRO A 80 -10.42 -0.17 -2.67
CA PRO A 80 -10.42 -0.85 -1.36
C PRO A 80 -9.39 -1.97 -1.24
N LEU A 81 -8.89 -2.52 -2.35
CA LEU A 81 -7.87 -3.58 -2.32
C LEU A 81 -6.52 -3.08 -1.79
N LEU A 82 -6.23 -1.79 -1.95
CA LEU A 82 -4.96 -1.15 -1.54
C LEU A 82 -4.82 -1.01 -0.02
N CYS A 83 -5.89 -1.24 0.74
CA CYS A 83 -5.88 -1.27 2.20
C CYS A 83 -6.52 -2.55 2.75
N ALA A 84 -7.84 -2.70 2.66
CA ALA A 84 -8.55 -3.87 3.20
C ALA A 84 -8.13 -5.17 2.51
N GLY A 85 -7.94 -5.13 1.19
CA GLY A 85 -7.49 -6.29 0.41
C GLY A 85 -6.12 -6.78 0.86
N ILE A 86 -5.09 -5.92 0.86
CA ILE A 86 -3.75 -6.35 1.28
C ILE A 86 -3.67 -6.73 2.76
N THR A 87 -4.42 -6.05 3.63
CA THR A 87 -4.46 -6.34 5.08
C THR A 87 -4.98 -7.75 5.34
N THR A 88 -5.98 -8.20 4.59
CA THR A 88 -6.52 -9.55 4.69
C THR A 88 -5.68 -10.57 3.90
N TYR A 89 -5.19 -10.21 2.72
CA TYR A 89 -4.42 -11.11 1.86
C TYR A 89 -3.05 -11.49 2.42
N SER A 90 -2.33 -10.54 3.02
CA SER A 90 -0.99 -10.75 3.56
C SER A 90 -0.91 -11.93 4.56
N PRO A 91 -1.72 -11.99 5.64
CA PRO A 91 -1.67 -13.12 6.56
C PRO A 91 -2.13 -14.43 5.91
N LEU A 92 -3.13 -14.40 5.01
CA LEU A 92 -3.56 -15.61 4.30
C LEU A 92 -2.41 -16.23 3.49
N ARG A 93 -1.60 -15.40 2.83
CA ARG A 93 -0.43 -15.84 2.08
C ARG A 93 0.70 -16.32 2.99
N GLN A 94 1.02 -15.55 4.04
CA GLN A 94 2.10 -15.90 4.97
C GLN A 94 1.86 -17.23 5.68
N HIS A 95 0.60 -17.55 5.98
CA HIS A 95 0.21 -18.81 6.63
C HIS A 95 -0.18 -19.92 5.65
N ASN A 96 0.08 -19.75 4.34
CA ASN A 96 -0.17 -20.74 3.31
C ASN A 96 -1.61 -21.30 3.33
N VAL A 97 -2.59 -20.43 3.54
CA VAL A 97 -4.01 -20.80 3.50
C VAL A 97 -4.33 -21.36 2.12
N GLY A 98 -4.98 -22.52 2.08
CA GLY A 98 -5.32 -23.23 0.85
C GLY A 98 -6.65 -23.98 0.91
N LYS A 99 -6.88 -24.84 -0.09
CA LYS A 99 -8.16 -25.52 -0.34
C LYS A 99 -8.77 -26.25 0.87
N ASN A 100 -7.93 -26.77 1.77
CA ASN A 100 -8.37 -27.57 2.92
C ASN A 100 -8.26 -26.83 4.26
N THR A 101 -7.87 -25.55 4.25
CA THR A 101 -7.74 -24.75 5.46
C THR A 101 -9.13 -24.32 5.94
N ARG A 102 -9.48 -24.66 7.18
CA ARG A 102 -10.66 -24.12 7.85
C ARG A 102 -10.30 -22.77 8.46
N MET A 103 -11.12 -21.75 8.19
CA MET A 103 -10.89 -20.39 8.68
C MET A 103 -12.18 -19.79 9.25
N GLY A 104 -12.03 -18.92 10.23
CA GLY A 104 -13.10 -18.06 10.73
C GLY A 104 -12.83 -16.61 10.33
N VAL A 105 -13.88 -15.89 9.95
CA VAL A 105 -13.88 -14.44 9.81
C VAL A 105 -14.74 -13.89 10.94
N ILE A 106 -14.14 -13.10 11.82
CA ILE A 106 -14.82 -12.52 12.98
C ILE A 106 -14.95 -11.02 12.73
N GLY A 107 -16.19 -10.53 12.65
CA GLY A 107 -16.52 -9.15 12.29
C GLY A 107 -16.94 -9.03 10.83
N LEU A 108 -18.22 -8.76 10.60
CA LEU A 108 -18.83 -8.43 9.31
C LEU A 108 -19.69 -7.19 9.55
N GLY A 109 -19.33 -6.07 8.93
CA GLY A 109 -20.00 -4.78 9.04
C GLY A 109 -20.08 -4.10 7.69
#